data_AF-A0A849Q8A4-F1
#
_entry.id   AF-A0A849Q8A4-F1
#
_cell.length_a   1.000
_cell.length_b   1.000
_cell.length_c   1.000
_cell.angle_alpha   90.00
_cell.angle_beta   90.00
_cell.angle_gamma   90.00
#
_symmetry.space_group_name_H-M   'P 1'
#
loop_
_entity.id
_entity.type
_entity.pdbx_description
1 polymer ?
#
loop_
_entity_poly.entity_id
_entity_poly.type
_entity_poly.pdbx_seq_one_letter_code
_entity_poly.pdbx_strand_id
1 'polypeptide(L)'
;MTLNFSEGNGGANLTLMKIRHAALGKAFDDIRRKRFELDEKKDRGHISETLYQKLLLNLIVESNGIRSEREDLEGTICLFESSEFAA
;
A
#
# COMPACT_ATOMS: atom_id res chain seq x y z
N MET A 1 -0.17 42.37 7.28
CA MET A 1 -0.86 41.52 8.28
C MET A 1 -0.70 40.08 7.83
N THR A 2 -0.02 39.29 8.66
CA THR A 2 0.29 37.87 8.47
C THR A 2 -0.97 37.03 8.49
N LEU A 3 -1.13 36.16 7.49
CA LEU A 3 -2.21 35.17 7.42
C LEU A 3 -1.86 34.03 8.38
N ASN A 4 -2.60 33.92 9.48
CA ASN A 4 -2.48 32.85 10.44
C ASN A 4 -2.91 31.52 9.78
N PHE A 5 -1.97 30.58 9.66
CA PHE A 5 -2.22 29.21 9.25
C PHE A 5 -3.05 28.53 10.34
N SER A 6 -4.27 28.13 10.01
CA SER A 6 -5.22 27.51 10.93
C SER A 6 -4.74 26.15 11.43
N GLU A 7 -4.86 25.91 12.73
CA GLU A 7 -4.63 24.65 13.48
C GLU A 7 -5.52 23.45 13.07
N GLY A 8 -6.16 23.47 11.90
CA GLY A 8 -7.08 22.43 11.42
C GLY A 8 -6.45 21.33 10.55
N ASN A 9 -5.13 21.33 10.34
CA ASN A 9 -4.50 20.50 9.31
C ASN A 9 -3.99 19.13 9.80
N GLY A 10 -3.87 18.89 11.12
CA GLY A 10 -3.34 17.65 11.68
C GLY A 10 -4.26 16.43 11.50
N GLY A 11 -5.51 16.54 11.97
CA GLY A 11 -6.47 15.43 11.96
C GLY A 11 -7.00 15.04 10.57
N ALA A 12 -7.14 16.00 9.65
CA ALA A 12 -7.51 15.73 8.26
C ALA A 12 -6.40 14.96 7.51
N ASN A 13 -5.14 15.28 7.82
CA ASN A 13 -3.96 14.60 7.26
C ASN A 13 -3.84 13.17 7.81
N LEU A 14 -4.04 12.97 9.12
CA LEU A 14 -4.07 11.64 9.74
C LEU A 14 -5.18 10.75 9.16
N THR A 15 -6.38 11.30 8.96
CA THR A 15 -7.50 10.56 8.36
C THR A 15 -7.18 10.12 6.94
N LEU A 16 -6.60 11.00 6.12
CA LEU A 16 -6.17 10.68 4.77
C LEU A 16 -5.08 9.60 4.75
N MET A 17 -4.12 9.65 5.68
CA MET A 17 -3.10 8.62 5.85
C MET A 17 -3.73 7.27 6.19
N LYS A 18 -4.68 7.21 7.14
CA LYS A 18 -5.39 5.97 7.49
C LYS A 18 -6.16 5.39 6.29
N ILE A 19 -6.82 6.25 5.50
CA ILE A 19 -7.50 5.83 4.26
C ILE A 19 -6.49 5.25 3.26
N ARG A 20 -5.36 5.93 3.05
CA ARG A 20 -4.29 5.45 2.15
C ARG A 20 -3.72 4.12 2.63
N HIS A 21 -3.46 3.97 3.93
CA HIS A 21 -3.00 2.71 4.51
C HIS A 21 -3.98 1.56 4.25
N ALA A 22 -5.29 1.79 4.43
CA ALA A 22 -6.32 0.81 4.11
C ALA A 22 -6.38 0.48 2.60
N ALA A 23 -6.23 1.48 1.73
CA ALA A 23 -6.19 1.31 0.29
C ALA A 23 -4.99 0.46 -0.16
N LEU A 24 -3.81 0.67 0.44
CA LEU A 24 -2.62 -0.17 0.21
C LEU A 24 -2.85 -1.62 0.64
N GLY A 25 -3.58 -1.85 1.74
CA GLY A 25 -4.02 -3.19 2.13
C GLY A 25 -4.87 -3.86 1.05
N LYS A 26 -5.86 -3.16 0.50
CA LYS A 26 -6.69 -3.68 -0.59
C LYS A 26 -5.88 -3.96 -1.87
N ALA A 27 -4.96 -3.06 -2.23
CA ALA A 27 -4.10 -3.25 -3.38
C ALA A 27 -3.21 -4.51 -3.24
N PHE A 28 -2.79 -4.83 -2.02
CA PHE A 28 -2.07 -6.08 -1.73
C PHE A 28 -2.92 -7.32 -1.95
N ASP A 29 -4.20 -7.29 -1.55
CA ASP A 29 -5.14 -8.39 -1.79
C ASP A 29 -5.43 -8.59 -3.30
N ASP A 30 -5.47 -7.49 -4.06
CA ASP A 30 -5.60 -7.56 -5.51
C ASP A 30 -4.37 -8.22 -6.17
N ILE A 31 -3.15 -7.96 -5.66
CA ILE A 31 -1.95 -8.68 -6.11
C ILE A 31 -2.04 -10.17 -5.80
N ARG A 32 -2.51 -10.56 -4.60
CA ARG A 32 -2.70 -11.99 -4.27
C ARG A 32 -3.66 -12.66 -5.23
N ARG A 33 -4.77 -11.99 -5.57
CA ARG A 33 -5.73 -12.50 -6.56
C ARG A 33 -5.10 -12.68 -7.94
N LYS A 34 -4.39 -11.66 -8.44
CA LYS A 34 -3.66 -11.74 -9.72
C LYS A 34 -2.65 -12.89 -9.73
N ARG A 35 -1.98 -13.14 -8.61
CA ARG A 35 -1.04 -14.27 -8.49
C ARG A 35 -1.75 -15.61 -8.60
N PHE A 36 -2.87 -15.78 -7.90
CA PHE A 36 -3.68 -16.99 -8.01
C PHE A 36 -4.18 -17.25 -9.45
N GLU A 37 -4.69 -16.21 -10.12
CA GLU A 37 -5.10 -16.32 -11.52
C GLU A 37 -3.92 -16.64 -12.46
N LEU A 38 -2.72 -16.14 -12.15
CA LEU A 38 -1.51 -16.43 -12.91
C LEU A 38 -1.09 -17.89 -12.75
N ASP A 39 -1.16 -18.42 -11.53
CA ASP A 39 -0.89 -19.81 -11.20
C ASP A 39 -1.88 -20.73 -11.94
N GLU A 40 -3.19 -20.43 -11.90
CA GLU A 40 -4.20 -21.19 -12.66
C GLU A 40 -3.95 -21.16 -14.17
N LYS A 41 -3.56 -20.00 -14.73
CA LYS A 41 -3.27 -19.88 -16.17
C LYS A 41 -2.07 -20.74 -16.56
N LYS A 42 -1.05 -20.82 -15.70
CA LYS A 42 0.10 -21.71 -15.92
C LYS A 42 -0.33 -23.17 -15.85
N ASP A 43 -1.07 -23.56 -14.80
CA ASP A 43 -1.46 -24.96 -14.58
C ASP A 43 -2.37 -25.49 -15.69
N ARG A 44 -3.22 -24.64 -16.27
CA ARG A 44 -4.06 -24.96 -17.44
C ARG A 44 -3.32 -24.90 -18.77
N GLY A 45 -2.04 -24.52 -18.78
CA GLY A 45 -1.21 -24.40 -19.98
C GLY A 45 -1.55 -23.21 -20.89
N HIS A 46 -2.26 -22.20 -20.38
CA HIS A 46 -2.62 -20.99 -21.15
C HIS A 46 -1.45 -20.05 -21.36
N ILE A 47 -0.39 -20.16 -20.57
CA ILE A 47 0.83 -19.35 -20.66
C ILE A 47 2.07 -20.24 -20.57
N SER A 48 3.16 -19.79 -21.19
CA SER A 48 4.45 -20.47 -21.10
C SER A 48 5.13 -20.21 -19.76
N GLU A 49 6.06 -21.10 -19.38
CA GLU A 49 6.87 -20.96 -18.17
C GLU A 49 7.62 -19.61 -18.13
N THR A 50 8.22 -19.21 -19.26
CA THR A 50 8.96 -17.95 -19.36
C THR A 50 8.06 -16.74 -19.15
N LEU A 51 6.84 -16.76 -19.70
CA LEU A 51 5.88 -15.68 -19.51
C LEU A 51 5.38 -15.64 -18.06
N TYR A 52 5.10 -16.81 -17.48
CA TYR A 52 4.73 -16.94 -16.07
C TYR A 52 5.79 -16.33 -15.15
N GLN A 53 7.07 -16.68 -15.32
CA GLN A 53 8.17 -16.16 -14.50
C GLN A 53 8.29 -14.64 -14.57
N LYS A 54 8.16 -14.06 -15.78
CA LYS A 54 8.18 -12.61 -15.98
C LYS A 54 7.02 -11.92 -15.27
N LEU A 55 5.80 -12.45 -15.42
CA LEU A 55 4.62 -11.87 -14.78
C LEU A 55 4.65 -12.01 -13.26
N LEU A 56 5.13 -13.14 -12.76
CA LEU A 56 5.31 -13.38 -11.33
C LEU A 56 6.33 -12.39 -10.73
N LEU A 57 7.46 -12.16 -11.41
CA LEU A 57 8.45 -11.19 -10.97
C LEU A 57 7.85 -9.78 -10.86
N ASN A 58 7.05 -9.36 -11.85
CA ASN A 58 6.38 -8.06 -11.81
C ASN A 58 5.45 -7.95 -10.59
N LEU A 59 4.65 -8.98 -10.30
CA LEU A 59 3.78 -9.00 -9.11
C LEU A 59 4.58 -8.94 -7.81
N ILE A 60 5.74 -9.61 -7.75
CA ILE A 60 6.63 -9.56 -6.58
C ILE A 60 7.17 -8.14 -6.37
N VAL A 61 7.66 -7.50 -7.43
CA VAL A 61 8.16 -6.12 -7.35
C VAL A 61 7.06 -5.15 -6.93
N GLU A 62 5.87 -5.26 -7.52
CA GLU A 62 4.70 -4.46 -7.15
C GLU A 62 4.33 -4.66 -5.67
N SER A 63 4.31 -5.91 -5.20
CA SER A 63 3.98 -6.25 -3.80
C SER A 63 4.99 -5.68 -2.80
N ASN A 64 6.28 -5.69 -3.15
CA ASN A 64 7.33 -5.14 -2.30
C ASN A 64 7.23 -3.61 -2.22
N GLY A 65 6.87 -2.94 -3.32
CA GLY A 65 6.62 -1.50 -3.33
C GLY A 65 5.47 -1.11 -2.40
N ILE A 66 4.33 -1.82 -2.51
CA ILE A 66 3.18 -1.59 -1.63
C ILE A 66 3.53 -1.85 -0.16
N ARG A 67 4.30 -2.92 0.13
CA ARG A 67 4.72 -3.23 1.50
C ARG A 67 5.58 -2.11 2.09
N SER A 68 6.58 -1.64 1.35
CA SER A 68 7.43 -0.52 1.78
C SER A 68 6.62 0.73 2.05
N GLU A 69 5.74 1.12 1.12
CA GLU A 69 4.91 2.31 1.29
C GLU A 69 3.99 2.19 2.51
N ARG A 70 3.47 0.99 2.76
CA ARG A 70 2.61 0.73 3.91
C ARG A 70 3.37 0.82 5.23
N GLU A 71 4.57 0.26 5.31
CA GLU A 71 5.46 0.34 6.48
C GLU A 71 5.84 1.80 6.79
N ASP A 72 6.18 2.58 5.76
CA ASP A 72 6.48 4.01 5.91
C ASP A 72 5.27 4.81 6.45
N LEU A 73 4.08 4.49 5.94
CA LEU A 73 2.84 5.15 6.36
C LEU A 73 2.43 4.77 7.78
N GLU A 74 2.59 3.50 8.15
CA GLU A 74 2.32 3.00 9.50
C GLU A 74 3.25 3.66 10.51
N GLY A 75 4.56 3.76 10.21
CA GLY A 75 5.51 4.50 11.03
C GLY A 75 5.10 5.97 11.22
N THR A 76 4.65 6.62 10.14
CA THR A 76 4.18 8.01 10.19
C THR A 76 2.91 8.16 11.04
N ILE A 77 1.91 7.29 10.85
CA ILE A 77 0.66 7.29 11.64
C ILE A 77 0.99 7.14 13.14
N CYS A 78 1.84 6.18 13.50
CA CYS A 78 2.24 5.95 14.90
C CYS A 78 2.93 7.15 15.53
N LEU A 79 3.77 7.88 14.78
CA LEU A 79 4.43 9.10 15.25
C LEU A 79 3.42 10.22 15.52
N PHE A 80 2.46 10.42 14.60
CA PHE A 80 1.39 11.41 14.78
C PHE A 80 0.54 11.10 16.00
N GLU A 81 0.10 9.85 16.16
CA GLU A 81 -0.69 9.41 17.31
C GLU A 81 0.08 9.58 18.62
N SER A 82 1.38 9.23 18.65
CA SER A 82 2.22 9.42 19.84
C SER A 82 2.43 10.90 20.20
N SER A 83 2.44 11.80 19.22
CA SER A 83 2.60 13.25 19.42
C SER A 83 1.32 13.94 19.92
N GLU A 84 0.14 13.46 19.51
CA GLU A 84 -1.15 13.97 20.00
C GLU A 84 -1.40 13.66 21.49
N PHE A 85 -0.81 12.59 22.03
CA PHE A 85 -0.92 12.25 23.46
C PHE A 85 0.11 13.00 24.36
N ALA A 86 1.06 13.71 23.78
CA ALA A 86 2.12 14.42 24.51
C ALA A 86 1.87 15.94 24.66
N ALA A 87 0.81 16.47 24.05
CA ALA A 87 0.38 17.87 24.10
C ALA A 87 -0.90 18.02 24.94
#